data_AF-A0A9C9G2P2-F1
#
_entry.id   AF-A0A9C9G2P2-F1
#
_cell.length_a   1.000
_cell.length_b   1.000
_cell.length_c   1.000
_cell.angle_alpha   90.00
_cell.angle_beta   90.00
_cell.angle_gamma   90.00
#
_symmetry.space_group_name_H-M   'P 1'
#
loop_
_entity.id
_entity.type
_entity.pdbx_description
1 polymer ?
#
loop_
_entity_poly.entity_id
_entity_poly.type
_entity_poly.pdbx_seq_one_letter_code
_entity_poly.pdbx_strand_id
1 'polypeptide(L)'
;MPNKYFRTISALLLSAILGSFASAANAEEKTIQILAPWEGEGKMFQIGTETIQFVGTFEGVMYMDKSKNELSTAFFICPATQDINTTTGKTSASGYCYIVAQRGKVFAKFTCKGEAVGSCDGTMTITGGTDGLEGIKGSGPMHVRTAIGAVAANVNSGEIVRAAKGLVVWPKMKITLPKAKKK
;
A
#
# COMPACT_ATOMS: atom_id res chain seq x y z
N MET A 1 41.30 77.42 4.91
CA MET A 1 40.18 77.82 4.04
C MET A 1 39.48 76.56 3.54
N PRO A 2 38.18 76.40 3.83
CA PRO A 2 37.39 75.24 3.45
C PRO A 2 36.75 75.46 2.07
N ASN A 3 36.45 74.38 1.33
CA ASN A 3 35.22 74.39 0.53
C ASN A 3 34.54 73.01 0.58
N LYS A 4 33.44 73.00 1.33
CA LYS A 4 32.38 71.97 1.37
C LYS A 4 31.45 72.20 0.18
N TYR A 5 30.44 71.33 0.03
CA TYR A 5 29.36 71.32 -0.97
C TYR A 5 29.78 70.58 -2.25
N PHE A 6 29.23 69.43 -2.62
CA PHE A 6 27.81 69.07 -2.64
C PHE A 6 27.71 67.53 -2.66
N ARG A 7 27.52 66.86 -1.52
CA ARG A 7 26.25 66.28 -1.07
C ARG A 7 25.48 65.50 -2.17
N THR A 8 25.39 64.19 -1.93
CA THR A 8 24.25 63.28 -2.25
C THR A 8 23.87 63.11 -3.70
N ILE A 9 24.16 61.93 -4.28
CA ILE A 9 23.21 61.12 -5.08
C ILE A 9 23.67 59.65 -5.05
N SER A 10 22.79 58.82 -4.50
CA SER A 10 22.52 57.41 -4.78
C SER A 10 23.63 56.36 -4.64
N ALA A 11 23.76 55.87 -3.41
CA ALA A 11 23.76 54.43 -3.16
C ALA A 11 22.46 53.77 -3.72
N LEU A 12 22.48 52.45 -3.95
CA LEU A 12 21.50 51.60 -4.67
C LEU A 12 21.79 51.56 -6.19
N LEU A 13 22.07 50.44 -6.86
CA LEU A 13 21.73 49.04 -6.62
C LEU A 13 22.88 48.14 -7.12
N LEU A 14 23.56 47.45 -6.21
CA LEU A 14 24.39 46.29 -6.55
C LEU A 14 24.09 45.17 -5.54
N SER A 15 22.80 44.91 -5.32
CA SER A 15 22.35 43.79 -4.50
C SER A 15 22.18 42.57 -5.37
N ALA A 16 23.13 41.66 -5.17
CA ALA A 16 23.27 40.34 -5.72
C ALA A 16 21.93 39.63 -5.99
N ILE A 17 21.84 39.12 -7.21
CA ILE A 17 20.97 38.04 -7.65
C ILE A 17 21.36 36.80 -6.81
N LEU A 18 20.90 36.73 -5.57
CA LEU A 18 20.80 35.50 -4.80
C LEU A 18 19.51 34.82 -5.23
N GLY A 19 19.57 34.25 -6.44
CA GLY A 19 18.59 33.31 -6.95
C GLY A 19 18.47 32.16 -5.96
N SER A 20 17.46 32.24 -5.10
CA SER A 20 17.00 31.13 -4.29
C SER A 20 16.45 30.07 -5.24
N PHE A 21 17.34 29.22 -5.77
CA PHE A 21 16.97 27.92 -6.32
C PHE A 21 16.51 27.06 -5.14
N ALA A 22 15.34 27.37 -4.60
CA ALA A 22 14.54 26.39 -3.89
C ALA A 22 14.07 25.41 -4.95
N SER A 23 14.90 24.42 -5.30
CA SER A 23 14.43 23.21 -5.95
C SER A 23 13.39 22.61 -4.99
N ALA A 24 12.12 22.90 -5.25
CA ALA A 24 11.04 22.08 -4.76
C ALA A 24 11.29 20.69 -5.36
N ALA A 25 11.98 19.84 -4.62
CA ALA A 25 12.03 18.41 -4.92
C ALA A 25 10.57 17.95 -4.89
N ASN A 26 9.94 17.86 -6.06
CA ASN A 26 8.58 17.38 -6.16
C ASN A 26 8.59 15.93 -5.72
N ALA A 27 7.68 15.58 -4.82
CA ALA A 27 7.47 14.18 -4.48
C ALA A 27 6.87 13.53 -5.74
N GLU A 28 7.67 12.73 -6.43
CA GLU A 28 7.30 12.13 -7.71
C GLU A 28 6.24 11.05 -7.46
N GLU A 29 5.02 11.24 -7.97
CA GLU A 29 4.00 10.19 -8.02
C GLU A 29 4.42 9.16 -9.07
N LYS A 30 4.52 7.89 -8.66
CA LYS A 30 4.82 6.77 -9.54
C LYS A 30 3.63 5.84 -9.59
N THR A 31 3.28 5.41 -10.80
CA THR A 31 2.32 4.32 -10.98
C THR A 31 3.10 3.04 -11.25
N ILE A 32 2.91 2.04 -10.41
CA ILE A 32 3.57 0.74 -10.54
C ILE A 32 2.55 -0.38 -10.60
N GLN A 33 2.90 -1.46 -11.29
CA GLN A 33 2.15 -2.70 -11.24
C GLN A 33 2.78 -3.61 -10.18
N ILE A 34 1.95 -4.21 -9.34
CA ILE A 34 2.37 -5.12 -8.28
C ILE A 34 1.63 -6.44 -8.44
N LEU A 35 2.33 -7.55 -8.28
CA LEU A 35 1.76 -8.89 -8.25
C LEU A 35 2.29 -9.61 -7.01
N ALA A 36 1.42 -10.30 -6.28
CA ALA A 36 1.85 -11.06 -5.12
C ALA A 36 1.10 -12.39 -5.01
N PRO A 37 1.79 -13.53 -5.12
CA PRO A 37 1.28 -14.79 -4.60
C PRO A 37 1.09 -14.66 -3.09
N TRP A 38 0.01 -15.20 -2.57
CA TRP A 38 -0.32 -15.14 -1.16
C TRP A 38 -0.82 -16.48 -0.64
N GLU A 39 -0.66 -16.65 0.67
CA GLU A 39 -1.30 -17.71 1.43
C GLU A 39 -2.03 -17.14 2.65
N GLY A 40 -3.09 -17.83 3.05
CA GLY A 40 -4.00 -17.45 4.11
C GLY A 40 -4.10 -18.55 5.15
N GLU A 41 -3.93 -18.17 6.41
CA GLU A 41 -4.13 -19.02 7.57
C GLU A 41 -5.14 -18.36 8.51
N GLY A 42 -6.11 -19.15 8.98
CA GLY A 42 -7.11 -18.64 9.90
C GLY A 42 -8.16 -19.66 10.29
N LYS A 43 -9.26 -19.13 10.84
CA LYS A 43 -10.41 -19.91 11.29
C LYS A 43 -11.68 -19.43 10.61
N MET A 44 -12.60 -20.37 10.43
CA MET A 44 -13.92 -20.13 9.87
C MET A 44 -14.96 -20.21 10.98
N PHE A 45 -15.90 -19.28 11.01
CA PHE A 45 -16.97 -19.21 11.99
C PHE A 45 -18.30 -19.05 11.27
N GLN A 46 -19.27 -19.92 11.55
CA GLN A 46 -20.63 -19.65 11.14
C GLN A 46 -21.21 -18.56 12.04
N ILE A 47 -21.47 -17.38 11.45
CA ILE A 47 -21.96 -16.19 12.18
C ILE A 47 -23.41 -15.83 11.82
N GLY A 48 -24.02 -16.62 10.93
CA GLY A 48 -25.41 -16.51 10.53
C GLY A 48 -25.89 -17.80 9.86
N THR A 49 -27.17 -17.86 9.51
CA THR A 49 -27.74 -19.01 8.80
C THR A 49 -27.11 -19.22 7.42
N GLU A 50 -26.69 -18.13 6.77
CA GLU A 50 -26.10 -18.14 5.42
C GLU A 50 -24.74 -17.44 5.35
N THR A 51 -24.11 -17.17 6.49
CA THR A 51 -22.87 -16.40 6.54
C THR A 51 -21.80 -17.14 7.32
N ILE A 52 -20.68 -17.41 6.65
CA ILE A 52 -19.45 -17.86 7.27
C ILE A 52 -18.43 -16.71 7.23
N GLN A 53 -17.79 -16.45 8.36
CA GLN A 53 -16.72 -15.48 8.47
C GLN A 53 -15.38 -16.19 8.65
N PHE A 54 -14.44 -15.87 7.78
CA PHE A 54 -13.02 -16.13 7.99
C PHE A 54 -12.42 -15.02 8.85
N VAL A 55 -11.61 -15.40 9.84
CA VAL A 55 -10.74 -14.49 10.59
C VAL A 55 -9.34 -15.06 10.57
N GLY A 56 -8.38 -14.30 10.06
CA GLY A 56 -7.02 -14.80 9.88
C GLY A 56 -6.06 -13.78 9.33
N THR A 57 -5.00 -14.29 8.74
CA THR A 57 -3.92 -13.49 8.17
C THR A 57 -3.62 -13.96 6.76
N PHE A 58 -3.42 -13.00 5.85
CA PHE A 58 -2.88 -13.25 4.51
C PHE A 58 -1.44 -12.75 4.43
N GLU A 59 -0.54 -13.55 3.89
CA GLU A 59 0.86 -13.17 3.73
C GLU A 59 1.43 -13.59 2.38
N GLY A 60 2.49 -12.93 1.94
CA GLY A 60 3.09 -13.20 0.65
C GLY A 60 4.19 -12.23 0.25
N VAL A 61 4.71 -12.42 -0.96
CA VAL A 61 5.79 -11.61 -1.52
C VAL A 61 5.26 -10.77 -2.68
N MET A 62 5.37 -9.45 -2.56
CA MET A 62 5.09 -8.49 -3.62
C MET A 62 6.25 -8.41 -4.60
N TYR A 63 5.93 -8.52 -5.89
CA TYR A 63 6.82 -8.29 -7.01
C TYR A 63 6.33 -7.04 -7.75
N MET A 64 7.21 -6.06 -7.92
CA MET A 64 6.87 -4.77 -8.53
C MET A 64 7.53 -4.67 -9.89
N ASP A 65 6.71 -4.57 -10.94
CA ASP A 65 7.21 -4.43 -12.31
C ASP A 65 7.71 -2.99 -12.50
N LYS A 66 8.99 -2.86 -12.89
CA LYS A 66 9.71 -1.60 -13.22
C LYS A 66 10.39 -0.79 -12.12
N SER A 67 10.57 -1.27 -10.89
CA SER A 67 11.42 -0.59 -9.90
C SER A 67 12.85 -1.17 -9.89
N LYS A 68 13.82 -0.47 -10.50
CA LYS A 68 15.26 -0.70 -10.21
C LYS A 68 15.68 -0.25 -8.78
N ASN A 69 14.72 -0.08 -7.87
CA ASN A 69 14.88 0.60 -6.58
C ASN A 69 14.32 -0.27 -5.43
N GLU A 70 14.56 0.15 -4.18
CA GLU A 70 14.30 -0.48 -2.84
C GLU A 70 13.01 -1.28 -2.60
N LEU A 71 12.05 -1.22 -3.51
CA LEU A 71 10.80 -1.97 -3.52
C LEU A 71 10.77 -2.88 -4.77
N SER A 72 11.83 -3.62 -5.07
CA SER A 72 11.77 -4.62 -6.16
C SER A 72 11.03 -5.88 -5.70
N THR A 73 11.19 -6.21 -4.42
CA THR A 73 10.47 -7.25 -3.70
C THR A 73 10.18 -6.77 -2.28
N ALA A 74 9.01 -7.12 -1.74
CA ALA A 74 8.65 -6.81 -0.36
C ALA A 74 7.76 -7.92 0.20
N PHE A 75 7.95 -8.27 1.47
CA PHE A 75 7.08 -9.22 2.16
C PHE A 75 5.94 -8.47 2.83
N PHE A 76 4.73 -9.01 2.77
CA PHE A 76 3.57 -8.40 3.41
C PHE A 76 2.83 -9.40 4.30
N ILE A 77 2.21 -8.86 5.34
CA ILE A 77 1.30 -9.57 6.22
C ILE A 77 0.06 -8.69 6.42
N CYS A 78 -1.11 -9.28 6.23
CA CYS A 78 -2.40 -8.61 6.34
C CYS A 78 -3.37 -9.39 7.26
N PRO A 79 -3.49 -9.04 8.54
CA PRO A 79 -4.61 -9.48 9.37
C PRO A 79 -5.93 -8.98 8.78
N ALA A 80 -6.88 -9.89 8.60
CA ALA A 80 -8.10 -9.62 7.85
C ALA A 80 -9.28 -10.48 8.29
N THR A 81 -10.47 -10.01 7.92
CA THR A 81 -11.71 -10.78 7.96
C THR A 81 -12.29 -10.91 6.56
N GLN A 82 -12.99 -12.01 6.30
CA GLN A 82 -13.75 -12.22 5.07
C GLN A 82 -15.09 -12.87 5.38
N ASP A 83 -16.17 -12.22 4.98
CA ASP A 83 -17.51 -12.80 5.03
C ASP A 83 -17.82 -13.49 3.70
N ILE A 84 -18.43 -14.67 3.79
CA ILE A 84 -18.84 -15.49 2.67
C ILE A 84 -20.32 -15.83 2.87
N ASN A 85 -21.16 -15.41 1.92
CA ASN A 85 -22.54 -15.86 1.88
C ASN A 85 -22.60 -17.25 1.24
N THR A 86 -23.06 -18.26 1.97
CA THR A 86 -23.03 -19.67 1.55
C THR A 86 -24.07 -20.00 0.48
N THR A 87 -25.11 -19.19 0.34
CA THR A 87 -26.19 -19.38 -0.64
C THR A 87 -25.82 -18.80 -2.00
N THR A 88 -25.27 -17.58 -2.00
CA THR A 88 -24.96 -16.81 -3.21
C THR A 88 -23.50 -16.89 -3.62
N GLY A 89 -22.61 -17.32 -2.72
CA GLY A 89 -21.17 -17.31 -2.93
C GLY A 89 -20.54 -15.92 -2.90
N LYS A 90 -21.30 -14.86 -2.59
CA LYS A 90 -20.78 -13.50 -2.49
C LYS A 90 -19.79 -13.38 -1.34
N THR A 91 -18.73 -12.60 -1.56
CA THR A 91 -17.68 -12.40 -0.55
C THR A 91 -17.40 -10.93 -0.30
N SER A 92 -16.99 -10.61 0.93
CA SER A 92 -16.50 -9.28 1.30
C SER A 92 -15.35 -9.45 2.27
N ALA A 93 -14.19 -8.85 1.98
CA ALA A 93 -13.03 -8.90 2.86
C ALA A 93 -12.47 -7.51 3.16
N SER A 94 -11.87 -7.38 4.33
CA SER A 94 -11.15 -6.17 4.72
C SER A 94 -10.05 -6.49 5.70
N GLY A 95 -8.99 -5.67 5.70
CA GLY A 95 -7.89 -5.87 6.61
C GLY A 95 -6.91 -4.71 6.60
N TYR A 96 -5.95 -4.81 7.51
CA TYR A 96 -4.81 -3.92 7.59
C TYR A 96 -3.56 -4.71 7.26
N CYS A 97 -2.61 -4.09 6.59
CA CYS A 97 -1.37 -4.72 6.17
C CYS A 97 -0.18 -3.95 6.70
N TYR A 98 0.90 -4.68 6.97
CA TYR A 98 2.23 -4.11 6.99
C TYR A 98 3.10 -4.79 5.95
N ILE A 99 3.88 -4.00 5.23
CA ILE A 99 4.75 -4.39 4.14
C ILE A 99 6.16 -4.07 4.57
N VAL A 100 7.00 -5.10 4.67
CA VAL A 100 8.40 -4.98 5.06
C VAL A 100 9.22 -4.65 3.81
N ALA A 101 9.73 -3.42 3.76
CA ALA A 101 10.65 -2.93 2.76
C ALA A 101 12.09 -2.94 3.30
N GLN A 102 13.08 -2.72 2.42
CA GLN A 102 14.50 -2.71 2.82
C GLN A 102 14.82 -1.70 3.94
N ARG A 103 14.14 -0.56 3.95
CA ARG A 103 14.42 0.55 4.85
C ARG A 103 13.41 0.74 5.98
N GLY A 104 12.33 -0.04 6.05
CA GLY A 104 11.26 0.18 7.03
C GLY A 104 9.98 -0.58 6.72
N LYS A 105 8.88 -0.21 7.38
CA LYS A 105 7.55 -0.76 7.13
C LYS A 105 6.65 0.25 6.43
N VAL A 106 5.81 -0.23 5.52
CA VAL A 106 4.68 0.52 4.96
C VAL A 106 3.41 -0.09 5.52
N PHE A 107 2.50 0.74 6.03
CA PHE A 107 1.19 0.31 6.50
C PHE A 107 0.15 0.60 5.44
N ALA A 108 -0.82 -0.31 5.29
CA ALA A 108 -1.92 -0.15 4.37
C ALA A 108 -3.21 -0.72 4.95
N LYS A 109 -4.33 -0.40 4.31
CA LYS A 109 -5.61 -1.07 4.49
C LYS A 109 -6.14 -1.52 3.14
N PHE A 110 -6.91 -2.59 3.13
CA PHE A 110 -7.62 -3.03 1.93
C PHE A 110 -9.08 -3.32 2.23
N THR A 111 -9.89 -3.23 1.19
CA THR A 111 -11.24 -3.80 1.12
C THR A 111 -11.40 -4.48 -0.23
N CYS A 112 -12.18 -5.55 -0.30
CA CYS A 112 -12.59 -6.16 -1.57
C CYS A 112 -13.95 -6.84 -1.47
N LYS A 113 -14.62 -6.98 -2.61
CA LYS A 113 -15.90 -7.69 -2.75
C LYS A 113 -15.87 -8.61 -3.96
N GLY A 114 -16.52 -9.76 -3.86
CA GLY A 114 -16.62 -10.74 -4.92
C GLY A 114 -18.07 -11.17 -5.15
N GLU A 115 -18.45 -11.32 -6.41
CA GLU A 115 -19.76 -11.86 -6.80
C GLU A 115 -19.82 -13.39 -6.77
N ALA A 116 -18.65 -14.05 -6.68
CA ALA A 116 -18.53 -15.50 -6.56
C ALA A 116 -17.31 -15.87 -5.70
N VAL A 117 -17.35 -17.07 -5.10
CA VAL A 117 -16.24 -17.60 -4.32
C VAL A 117 -14.99 -17.71 -5.19
N GLY A 118 -13.84 -17.32 -4.63
CA GLY A 118 -12.54 -17.46 -5.30
C GLY A 118 -12.08 -16.21 -6.04
N SER A 119 -12.83 -15.12 -5.99
CA SER A 119 -12.27 -13.83 -6.41
C SER A 119 -12.92 -12.62 -5.76
N CYS A 120 -12.15 -11.55 -5.61
CA CYS A 120 -12.68 -10.27 -5.17
C CYS A 120 -11.92 -9.11 -5.81
N ASP A 121 -12.64 -8.02 -6.04
CA ASP A 121 -12.12 -6.76 -6.56
C ASP A 121 -12.26 -5.67 -5.49
N GLY A 122 -11.29 -4.77 -5.43
CA GLY A 122 -11.22 -3.82 -4.34
C GLY A 122 -10.14 -2.77 -4.49
N THR A 123 -9.75 -2.20 -3.35
CA THR A 123 -8.76 -1.12 -3.28
C THR A 123 -7.82 -1.35 -2.12
N MET A 124 -6.54 -1.08 -2.33
CA MET A 124 -5.55 -0.93 -1.26
C MET A 124 -5.18 0.53 -1.10
N THR A 125 -5.02 0.99 0.14
CA THR A 125 -4.61 2.35 0.47
C THR A 125 -3.51 2.33 1.51
N ILE A 126 -2.39 2.98 1.21
CA ILE A 126 -1.28 3.19 2.15
C ILE A 126 -1.74 4.18 3.23
N THR A 127 -1.53 3.81 4.49
CA THR A 127 -1.94 4.58 5.67
C THR A 127 -0.77 5.20 6.42
N GLY A 128 0.47 4.75 6.17
CA GLY A 128 1.67 5.33 6.75
C GLY A 128 2.93 4.51 6.49
N GLY A 129 4.04 4.89 7.11
CA GLY A 129 5.30 4.17 7.04
C GLY A 129 6.29 4.59 8.12
N THR A 130 7.38 3.82 8.27
CA THR A 130 8.45 4.02 9.25
C THR A 130 9.81 4.16 8.58
N ASP A 131 10.80 4.62 9.34
CA ASP A 131 12.24 4.50 9.02
C ASP A 131 12.61 5.16 7.68
N GLY A 132 12.19 6.42 7.51
CA GLY A 132 12.38 7.19 6.28
C GLY A 132 11.25 7.03 5.26
N LEU A 133 10.27 6.17 5.54
CA LEU A 133 9.00 6.08 4.80
C LEU A 133 7.87 6.88 5.48
N GLU A 134 8.16 7.69 6.49
CA GLU A 134 7.13 8.51 7.13
C GLU A 134 6.54 9.52 6.12
N GLY A 135 5.22 9.49 5.96
CA GLY A 135 4.51 10.33 5.00
C GLY A 135 4.40 9.74 3.58
N ILE A 136 4.79 8.49 3.38
CA ILE A 136 4.45 7.73 2.17
C ILE A 136 2.93 7.74 1.94
N LYS A 137 2.52 7.90 0.68
CA LYS A 137 1.12 7.84 0.25
C LYS A 137 0.96 6.88 -0.91
N GLY A 138 -0.24 6.34 -1.04
CA GLY A 138 -0.60 5.60 -2.23
C GLY A 138 -1.98 4.95 -2.14
N SER A 139 -2.60 4.76 -3.30
CA SER A 139 -3.83 3.98 -3.45
C SER A 139 -3.88 3.33 -4.83
N GLY A 140 -4.57 2.20 -4.94
CA GLY A 140 -4.72 1.53 -6.22
C GLY A 140 -5.76 0.40 -6.18
N PRO A 141 -6.31 0.05 -7.36
CA PRO A 141 -7.21 -1.09 -7.49
C PRO A 141 -6.47 -2.39 -7.14
N MET A 142 -7.21 -3.35 -6.61
CA MET A 142 -6.74 -4.66 -6.18
C MET A 142 -7.64 -5.73 -6.77
N HIS A 143 -7.04 -6.74 -7.39
CA HIS A 143 -7.74 -7.90 -7.95
C HIS A 143 -7.20 -9.16 -7.30
N VAL A 144 -8.04 -9.91 -6.60
CA VAL A 144 -7.67 -11.14 -5.91
C VAL A 144 -8.30 -12.33 -6.62
N ARG A 145 -7.49 -13.38 -6.84
CA ARG A 145 -7.94 -14.69 -7.30
C ARG A 145 -7.40 -15.76 -6.37
N THR A 146 -8.29 -16.60 -5.85
CA THR A 146 -7.92 -17.75 -5.00
C THR A 146 -7.78 -18.98 -5.87
N ALA A 147 -6.76 -19.80 -5.59
CA ALA A 147 -6.62 -21.12 -6.17
C ALA A 147 -7.72 -22.03 -5.60
N ILE A 148 -8.72 -22.35 -6.42
CA ILE A 148 -9.95 -23.09 -6.04
C ILE A 148 -9.63 -24.46 -5.41
N GLY A 149 -8.53 -25.09 -5.80
CA GLY A 149 -8.11 -26.41 -5.27
C GLY A 149 -7.71 -26.45 -3.80
N ALA A 150 -7.58 -25.30 -3.13
CA ALA A 150 -7.09 -25.23 -1.76
C ALA A 150 -8.17 -24.94 -0.69
N VAL A 151 -9.41 -24.67 -1.11
CA VAL A 151 -10.54 -24.32 -0.21
C VAL A 151 -11.42 -25.55 0.12
N ALA A 152 -11.16 -26.69 -0.51
CA ALA A 152 -12.07 -27.86 -0.49
C ALA A 152 -11.94 -28.79 0.73
N ALA A 153 -11.05 -28.52 1.69
CA ALA A 153 -10.91 -29.30 2.91
C ALA A 153 -11.29 -28.45 4.14
N ASN A 154 -12.14 -28.99 5.02
CA ASN A 154 -12.46 -28.50 6.37
C ASN A 154 -13.68 -27.59 6.59
N VAL A 155 -14.67 -27.58 5.69
CA VAL A 155 -15.97 -26.92 6.00
C VAL A 155 -16.78 -27.69 7.07
N ASN A 156 -16.51 -28.99 7.27
CA ASN A 156 -17.29 -29.85 8.17
C ASN A 156 -16.68 -30.08 9.57
N SER A 157 -15.42 -29.69 9.83
CA SER A 157 -14.70 -30.07 11.07
C SER A 157 -14.39 -28.92 12.03
N GLY A 158 -14.56 -27.66 11.62
CA GLY A 158 -14.17 -26.50 12.45
C GLY A 158 -12.66 -26.40 12.71
N GLU A 159 -11.84 -27.17 11.99
CA GLU A 159 -10.38 -27.10 12.08
C GLU A 159 -9.83 -25.81 11.45
N ILE A 160 -8.63 -25.45 11.88
CA ILE A 160 -7.81 -24.39 11.28
C ILE A 160 -7.72 -24.64 9.77
N VAL A 161 -8.17 -23.67 8.97
CA VAL A 161 -7.99 -23.70 7.51
C VAL A 161 -6.58 -23.15 7.26
N ARG A 162 -5.60 -24.06 7.22
CA ARG A 162 -4.28 -23.82 6.62
C ARG A 162 -4.34 -24.23 5.16
N ALA A 163 -4.76 -23.36 4.23
CA ALA A 163 -4.59 -23.70 2.82
C ALA A 163 -4.98 -22.62 1.81
N ALA A 164 -5.67 -21.53 2.14
CA ALA A 164 -6.11 -20.62 1.09
C ALA A 164 -4.89 -20.00 0.40
N LYS A 165 -4.69 -20.31 -0.88
CA LYS A 165 -3.59 -19.75 -1.68
C LYS A 165 -4.18 -18.98 -2.83
N GLY A 166 -3.48 -17.97 -3.31
CA GLY A 166 -3.95 -17.22 -4.45
C GLY A 166 -2.93 -16.24 -4.99
N LEU A 167 -3.45 -15.36 -5.83
CA LEU A 167 -2.73 -14.28 -6.44
C LEU A 167 -3.51 -12.99 -6.20
N VAL A 168 -2.79 -11.92 -5.85
CA VAL A 168 -3.32 -10.57 -5.87
C VAL A 168 -2.53 -9.73 -6.85
N VAL A 169 -3.23 -8.90 -7.61
CA VAL A 169 -2.65 -7.98 -8.59
C VAL A 169 -3.14 -6.58 -8.28
N TRP A 170 -2.21 -5.64 -8.13
CA TRP A 170 -2.47 -4.21 -8.14
C TRP A 170 -1.98 -3.65 -9.48
N PRO A 171 -2.86 -3.53 -10.50
CA PRO A 171 -2.41 -3.21 -11.85
C PRO A 171 -1.91 -1.77 -12.00
N LYS A 172 -2.39 -0.86 -11.14
CA LYS A 172 -2.09 0.58 -11.21
C LYS A 172 -2.00 1.17 -9.79
N MET A 173 -0.97 0.78 -9.06
CA MET A 173 -0.71 1.30 -7.73
C MET A 173 -0.03 2.67 -7.83
N LYS A 174 -0.71 3.74 -7.41
CA LYS A 174 -0.11 5.07 -7.32
C LYS A 174 0.61 5.21 -5.99
N ILE A 175 1.88 5.59 -6.03
CA ILE A 175 2.72 5.73 -4.83
C ILE A 175 3.46 7.07 -4.90
N THR A 176 3.47 7.78 -3.79
CA THR A 176 4.28 8.98 -3.59
C THR A 176 5.21 8.72 -2.42
N LEU A 177 6.51 8.68 -2.69
CA LEU A 177 7.52 8.55 -1.65
C LEU A 177 7.72 9.88 -0.92
N PRO A 178 8.03 9.86 0.38
CA PRO A 178 8.38 11.07 1.09
C PRO A 178 9.68 11.67 0.53
N LYS A 179 9.81 13.00 0.62
CA LYS A 179 11.06 13.67 0.24
C LYS A 179 12.16 13.20 1.17
N ALA A 180 13.34 12.87 0.63
CA ALA A 180 14.49 12.53 1.45
C ALA A 180 14.76 13.68 2.44
N LYS A 181 14.78 13.37 3.75
CA LYS A 181 15.22 14.33 4.76
C LYS A 181 16.69 14.62 4.47
N LYS A 182 17.01 15.86 4.08
CA LYS A 182 18.40 16.32 4.02
C LYS A 182 18.95 16.24 5.45
N LYS A 183 20.00 15.44 5.65
CA LYS A 183 20.79 15.46 6.88
C LYS A 183 21.55 16.77 6.98
#